data_AF-A0A9P0LIK9-F1
#
_entry.id   AF-A0A9P0LIK9-F1
#
_cell.length_a   1.000
_cell.length_b   1.000
_cell.length_c   1.000
_cell.angle_alpha   90.00
_cell.angle_beta   90.00
_cell.angle_gamma   90.00
#
_symmetry.space_group_name_H-M   'P 1'
#
loop_
_entity.id
_entity.type
_entity.pdbx_description
1 polymer ?
#
loop_
_entity_poly.entity_id
_entity_poly.type
_entity_poly.pdbx_seq_one_letter_code
_entity_poly.pdbx_strand_id
1 'polypeptide(L)'
;MRQTTFALAATVTAALICGASCLVQPQEVFSWKEMEFAWPSKEAMDEAVKSGEYIRENNLPLGIDRWKDKLFVTVPSLLQAPLTD
;
A
#
# COMPACT_ATOMS: atom_id res chain seq x y z
N MET A 1 -4.45 28.55 46.75
CA MET A 1 -4.14 29.23 45.48
C MET A 1 -3.00 28.60 44.68
N ARG A 2 -1.95 27.98 45.28
CA ARG A 2 -0.84 27.34 44.53
C ARG A 2 -1.21 25.97 43.91
N GLN A 3 -2.02 25.17 44.61
CA GLN A 3 -2.38 23.80 44.22
C GLN A 3 -3.33 23.74 43.00
N THR A 4 -4.24 24.70 42.90
CA THR A 4 -5.20 24.82 41.77
C THR A 4 -4.48 25.18 40.47
N THR A 5 -3.41 25.97 40.53
CA THR A 5 -2.60 26.34 39.36
C THR A 5 -1.76 25.16 38.87
N PHE A 6 -1.20 24.35 39.77
CA PHE A 6 -0.48 23.13 39.38
C PHE A 6 -1.42 22.07 38.76
N ALA A 7 -2.65 21.95 39.27
CA ALA A 7 -3.66 21.04 38.72
C ALA A 7 -4.11 21.47 37.32
N LEU A 8 -4.36 22.77 37.09
CA LEU A 8 -4.69 23.32 35.77
C LEU A 8 -3.54 23.19 34.77
N ALA A 9 -2.30 23.44 35.21
CA ALA A 9 -1.14 23.25 34.34
C ALA A 9 -0.99 21.78 33.94
N ALA A 10 -1.15 20.85 34.89
CA ALA A 10 -1.06 19.41 34.63
C ALA A 10 -2.14 18.90 33.65
N THR A 11 -3.38 19.39 33.75
CA THR A 11 -4.45 19.02 32.81
C THR A 11 -4.23 19.60 31.42
N VAL A 12 -3.73 20.83 31.31
CA VAL A 12 -3.38 21.43 30.02
C VAL A 12 -2.22 20.68 29.37
N THR A 13 -1.18 20.31 30.12
CA THR A 13 -0.05 19.53 29.59
C THR A 13 -0.47 18.14 29.14
N ALA A 14 -1.32 17.44 29.91
CA ALA A 14 -1.82 16.12 29.53
C ALA A 14 -2.68 16.15 28.25
N ALA A 15 -3.51 17.18 28.09
CA ALA A 15 -4.31 17.37 26.88
C ALA A 15 -3.44 17.64 25.63
N LEU A 16 -2.38 18.44 25.76
CA LEU A 16 -1.44 18.72 24.67
C LEU A 16 -0.66 17.47 24.23
N ILE A 17 -0.22 16.63 25.17
CA ILE A 17 0.50 15.39 24.86
C ILE A 17 -0.42 14.38 24.14
N CYS A 18 -1.68 14.24 24.58
CA CYS A 18 -2.65 13.34 23.96
C CYS A 18 -2.97 13.75 22.50
N GLY A 19 -3.09 15.05 22.24
CA GLY A 19 -3.33 15.59 20.89
C GLY A 19 -2.18 15.38 19.91
N ALA A 20 -0.94 15.26 20.39
CA ALA A 20 0.21 15.01 19.51
C ALA A 20 0.28 13.54 19.03
N SER A 21 -0.13 12.60 19.88
CA SER A 21 -0.08 11.15 19.58
C SER A 21 -1.08 10.69 18.51
N CYS A 22 -2.13 11.47 18.21
CA CYS A 22 -3.09 11.12 17.16
C CYS A 22 -2.64 11.55 15.75
N LEU A 23 -1.53 12.27 15.61
CA LEU A 23 -1.00 12.77 14.32
C LEU A 23 0.03 11.84 13.68
N VAL A 24 0.02 10.55 14.01
CA VAL A 24 0.89 9.58 13.32
C VAL A 24 0.45 9.49 11.86
N GLN A 25 1.31 10.02 10.99
CA GLN A 25 1.21 9.82 9.55
C GLN A 25 1.57 8.36 9.26
N PRO A 26 0.77 7.63 8.49
CA PRO A 26 1.18 6.32 8.01
C PRO A 26 2.47 6.47 7.20
N GLN A 27 3.50 5.71 7.56
CA GLN A 27 4.73 5.66 6.78
C GLN A 27 4.47 4.84 5.51
N GLU A 28 4.77 5.42 4.35
CA GLU A 28 4.79 4.66 3.11
C GLU A 28 5.93 3.63 3.16
N VAL A 29 5.59 2.37 2.91
CA VAL A 29 6.57 1.27 2.82
C VAL A 29 6.80 0.89 1.36
N PHE A 30 5.73 0.86 0.56
CA PHE A 30 5.77 0.50 -0.85
C PHE A 30 4.81 1.38 -1.65
N SER A 31 5.22 1.75 -2.85
CA SER A 31 4.37 2.42 -3.84
C SER A 31 4.69 1.88 -5.23
N TRP A 32 3.66 1.77 -6.07
CA TRP A 32 3.77 1.26 -7.43
C TRP A 32 3.08 2.20 -8.39
N LYS A 33 3.77 2.51 -9.48
CA LYS A 33 3.16 3.18 -10.65
C LYS A 33 2.48 2.15 -11.55
N GLU A 34 3.13 1.01 -11.75
CA GLU A 34 2.68 -0.14 -12.52
C GLU A 34 3.11 -1.42 -11.78
N MET A 35 2.28 -2.46 -11.84
CA MET A 35 2.56 -3.76 -11.24
C MET A 35 3.11 -4.70 -12.31
N GLU A 36 4.34 -5.17 -12.11
CA GLU A 36 4.99 -6.14 -13.00
C GLU A 36 5.33 -7.42 -12.24
N PHE A 37 5.09 -8.57 -12.87
CA PHE A 37 5.52 -9.85 -12.34
C PHE A 37 7.02 -10.07 -12.53
N ALA A 38 7.64 -10.88 -11.67
CA ALA A 38 9.03 -11.28 -11.84
C ALA A 38 9.15 -12.30 -12.98
N TRP A 39 9.30 -11.81 -14.21
CA TRP A 39 9.51 -12.63 -15.40
C TRP A 39 10.89 -13.30 -15.40
N PRO A 40 11.04 -14.50 -16.00
CA PRO A 40 12.32 -15.21 -16.07
C PRO A 40 13.35 -14.50 -16.97
N SER A 41 12.90 -13.75 -17.98
CA SER A 41 13.74 -12.87 -18.79
C SER A 41 12.91 -11.73 -19.39
N LYS A 42 13.59 -10.70 -19.91
CA LYS A 42 12.92 -9.58 -20.57
C LYS A 42 12.23 -10.03 -21.86
N GLU A 43 12.84 -10.94 -22.59
CA GLU A 43 12.33 -11.48 -23.86
C GLU A 43 11.00 -12.20 -23.64
N ALA A 44 10.89 -13.00 -22.58
CA ALA A 44 9.65 -13.68 -22.22
C ALA A 44 8.51 -12.70 -21.91
N MET A 45 8.81 -11.62 -21.19
CA MET A 45 7.84 -10.56 -20.93
C MET A 45 7.44 -9.86 -22.24
N ASP A 46 8.41 -9.45 -23.06
CA ASP A 46 8.16 -8.72 -24.29
C ASP A 46 7.31 -9.55 -25.27
N GLU A 47 7.55 -10.87 -25.34
CA GLU A 47 6.74 -11.80 -26.13
C GLU A 47 5.29 -11.87 -25.63
N ALA A 48 5.07 -11.99 -24.32
CA ALA A 48 3.73 -12.02 -23.72
C ALA A 48 2.98 -10.68 -23.88
N VAL A 49 3.70 -9.55 -23.83
CA VAL A 49 3.13 -8.23 -24.14
C VAL A 49 2.75 -8.15 -25.61
N LYS A 50 3.61 -8.65 -26.50
CA LYS A 50 3.39 -8.62 -27.94
C LYS A 50 2.24 -9.54 -28.38
N SER A 51 2.09 -10.69 -27.73
CA SER A 51 0.98 -11.62 -27.98
C SER A 51 -0.36 -11.12 -27.44
N GLY A 52 -0.33 -10.18 -26.49
CA GLY A 52 -1.53 -9.66 -25.81
C GLY A 52 -1.95 -10.48 -24.59
N GLU A 53 -1.25 -11.59 -24.30
CA GLU A 53 -1.42 -12.40 -23.10
C GLU A 53 -1.08 -11.65 -21.82
N TYR A 54 -0.31 -10.57 -21.93
CA TYR A 54 0.06 -9.74 -20.80
C TYR A 54 -0.14 -8.24 -21.09
N ILE A 55 -1.10 -7.64 -20.38
CA ILE A 55 -1.40 -6.21 -20.41
C ILE A 55 -1.05 -5.64 -19.03
N ARG A 56 0.01 -4.83 -18.94
CA ARG A 56 0.54 -4.32 -17.66
C ARG A 56 -0.50 -3.50 -16.90
N GLU A 57 -1.29 -2.74 -17.64
CA GLU A 57 -2.33 -1.84 -17.14
C GLU A 57 -3.46 -2.60 -16.40
N ASN A 58 -3.62 -3.89 -16.69
CA ASN A 58 -4.66 -4.72 -16.07
C ASN A 58 -4.26 -5.30 -14.71
N ASN A 59 -3.00 -5.14 -14.29
CA ASN A 59 -2.51 -5.67 -13.01
C ASN A 59 -2.87 -4.75 -11.84
N LEU A 60 -4.16 -4.61 -11.56
CA LEU A 60 -4.65 -3.74 -10.49
C LEU A 60 -4.50 -4.42 -9.11
N PRO A 61 -3.78 -3.82 -8.14
CA PRO A 61 -3.71 -4.36 -6.79
C PRO A 61 -5.02 -4.08 -6.06
N LEU A 62 -5.89 -5.09 -5.95
CA LEU A 62 -7.21 -4.93 -5.31
C LEU A 62 -7.22 -5.22 -3.81
N GLY A 63 -6.22 -5.95 -3.33
CA GLY A 63 -6.11 -6.31 -1.92
C GLY A 63 -4.66 -6.58 -1.54
N ILE A 64 -4.35 -6.34 -0.26
CA ILE A 64 -3.05 -6.63 0.33
C ILE A 64 -3.22 -7.37 1.66
N ASP A 65 -2.34 -8.32 1.93
CA ASP A 65 -2.26 -9.00 3.22
C ASP A 65 -0.78 -9.24 3.58
N ARG A 66 -0.46 -9.33 4.87
CA ARG A 66 0.92 -9.54 5.34
C ARG A 66 0.99 -10.73 6.28
N TRP A 67 1.88 -11.66 5.96
CA TRP A 67 2.26 -12.73 6.87
C TRP A 67 3.77 -12.78 7.04
N LYS A 68 4.23 -12.53 8.28
CA LYS A 68 5.66 -12.45 8.63
C LYS A 68 6.41 -11.47 7.72
N ASP A 69 7.38 -11.97 6.97
CA ASP A 69 8.26 -11.30 6.01
C ASP A 69 7.65 -11.16 4.61
N LYS A 70 6.41 -11.61 4.41
CA LYS A 70 5.77 -11.69 3.08
C LYS A 70 4.58 -10.75 2.97
N LEU A 71 4.51 -10.07 1.84
CA LEU A 71 3.38 -9.27 1.41
C LEU A 71 2.67 -10.04 0.28
N PHE A 72 1.39 -10.28 0.44
CA PHE A 72 0.52 -10.87 -0.56
C PHE A 72 -0.27 -9.75 -1.20
N VAL A 73 -0.29 -9.72 -2.53
CA VAL A 73 -1.04 -8.74 -3.32
C VAL A 73 -2.00 -9.51 -4.22
N THR A 74 -3.29 -9.21 -4.10
CA THR A 74 -4.30 -9.81 -4.95
C THR A 74 -4.36 -9.04 -6.26
N VAL A 75 -3.98 -9.70 -7.35
CA VAL A 75 -4.13 -9.20 -8.71
C VAL A 75 -5.23 -10.02 -9.40
N PRO A 76 -6.35 -9.41 -9.79
CA PRO A 76 -7.40 -10.10 -10.52
C PRO A 76 -6.92 -10.48 -11.91
N SER A 77 -7.32 -11.65 -12.41
CA SER A 77 -7.16 -12.04 -13.81
C SER A 77 -8.21 -11.31 -14.68
N LEU A 78 -8.10 -9.98 -14.75
CA LEU A 78 -8.87 -9.19 -15.71
C LEU A 78 -8.49 -9.63 -17.13
N LEU A 79 -9.40 -9.40 -18.09
CA LEU A 79 -9.21 -9.78 -19.48
C LEU A 79 -7.85 -9.34 -20.03
N GLN A 80 -6.90 -10.27 -20.04
CA GLN A 80 -5.71 -10.27 -20.87
C GLN A 80 -6.19 -10.78 -22.23
N ALA A 81 -6.02 -10.02 -23.31
CA ALA A 81 -6.84 -10.19 -24.52
C ALA A 81 -6.40 -11.38 -25.42
N PRO A 82 -7.26 -11.85 -26.36
CA PRO A 82 -8.72 -11.68 -26.46
C PRO A 82 -9.50 -13.01 -26.36
N LEU A 83 -10.79 -12.94 -26.03
CA LEU A 83 -11.72 -14.04 -26.30
C LEU A 83 -11.71 -14.27 -27.82
N THR A 84 -11.17 -15.40 -28.27
CA THR A 84 -11.29 -15.85 -29.65
C THR A 84 -12.69 -16.44 -29.84
N ASP A 85 -13.42 -15.95 -30.85
CA ASP A 85 -14.69 -16.47 -31.34
C ASP A 85 -14.66 -17.99 -31.58
#